data_AF-A0A2P6S3S1-F1
#
_entry.id   AF-A0A2P6S3S1-F1
#
_cell.length_a   1.000
_cell.length_b   1.000
_cell.length_c   1.000
_cell.angle_alpha   90.00
_cell.angle_beta   90.00
_cell.angle_gamma   90.00
#
_symmetry.space_group_name_H-M   'P 1'
#
loop_
_entity.id
_entity.type
_entity.pdbx_description
1 polymer ?
#
loop_
_entity_poly.entity_id
_entity_poly.type
_entity_poly.pdbx_seq_one_letter_code
_entity_poly.pdbx_strand_id
1 'polypeptide(L)'
;MKPTIAPLYLSLFLHILTLLVSGDPPPIYTPVEDITLNCGYSGSLQDFYSNRNWTGDINSKLSPIEAGNTTSQVKEAPPSSSSASQVPYTTARLSCYEFTYRFDNLTAGQKFIRLYFNPASYPNFEHSKALFSVKVGRYTLLNDLNASATYCRC
;
A
#
# COMPACT_ATOMS: atom_id res chain seq x y z
N MET A 1 10.73 38.45 50.66
CA MET A 1 11.06 37.30 49.79
C MET A 1 11.27 37.84 48.38
N LYS A 2 12.47 37.73 47.80
CA LYS A 2 12.75 38.21 46.43
C LYS A 2 12.41 37.10 45.44
N PRO A 3 11.55 37.33 44.44
CA PRO A 3 11.26 36.31 43.44
C PRO A 3 12.51 36.06 42.59
N THR A 4 12.97 34.81 42.55
CA THR A 4 14.10 34.39 41.72
C THR A 4 13.59 34.12 40.31
N ILE A 5 13.89 35.03 39.37
CA ILE A 5 13.44 34.97 37.95
C ILE A 5 14.39 34.09 37.10
N ALA A 6 15.54 33.68 37.65
CA ALA A 6 16.53 32.82 36.99
C ALA A 6 16.01 31.54 36.31
N PRO A 7 15.08 30.74 36.90
CA PRO A 7 14.59 29.52 36.23
C PRO A 7 13.73 29.82 35.00
N LEU A 8 13.06 30.97 34.95
CA LEU A 8 12.28 31.42 33.79
C LEU A 8 13.21 31.78 32.62
N TYR A 9 14.32 32.49 32.89
CA TYR A 9 15.30 32.81 31.85
C TYR A 9 16.00 31.57 31.30
N LEU A 10 16.33 30.61 32.16
CA LEU A 10 16.93 29.35 31.73
C LEU A 10 15.95 28.54 30.87
N SER A 11 14.69 28.45 31.27
CA SER A 11 13.64 27.77 30.48
C SER A 11 13.45 28.44 29.12
N LEU A 12 13.36 29.78 29.08
CA LEU A 12 13.20 30.53 27.84
C LEU A 12 14.41 30.36 26.91
N PHE A 13 15.63 30.39 27.47
CA PHE A 13 16.86 30.16 26.72
C PHE A 13 16.91 28.75 26.11
N LEU A 14 16.52 27.73 26.88
CA LEU A 14 16.44 26.35 26.39
C LEU A 14 15.41 26.20 25.27
N HIS A 15 14.23 26.83 25.38
CA HIS A 15 13.21 26.81 24.32
C HIS A 15 13.71 27.50 23.04
N ILE A 16 14.37 28.64 23.16
CA ILE A 16 14.97 29.34 22.00
C ILE A 16 16.05 28.47 21.36
N LEU A 17 16.88 27.79 22.16
CA LEU A 17 17.88 26.85 21.64
C LEU A 17 17.22 25.71 20.85
N THR A 18 16.13 25.14 21.36
CA THR A 18 15.42 24.05 20.66
C THR A 18 14.81 24.51 19.33
N LEU A 19 14.31 25.74 19.24
CA LEU A 19 13.77 26.32 18.01
C LEU A 19 14.88 26.66 16.99
N LEU A 20 16.07 27.04 17.46
CA LEU A 20 17.22 27.31 16.59
C LEU A 20 17.89 26.01 16.09
N VAL A 21 17.77 24.91 16.84
CA VAL A 21 18.32 23.60 16.48
C VAL A 21 17.34 22.78 15.62
N SER A 22 16.04 23.11 15.61
CA SER A 22 15.11 22.51 14.65
C SER A 22 15.45 23.02 13.24
N GLY A 23 16.26 22.25 12.52
CA GLY A 23 16.48 22.47 11.09
C GLY A 23 15.17 22.36 10.31
N ASP A 24 15.15 22.93 9.10
CA ASP A 24 14.01 22.79 8.21
C ASP A 24 13.68 21.29 8.04
N PRO A 25 12.38 20.92 8.04
CA PRO A 25 12.00 19.56 7.75
C PRO A 25 12.59 19.16 6.39
N PRO A 26 13.12 17.94 6.23
CA PRO A 26 13.59 17.49 4.95
C PRO A 26 12.46 17.62 3.91
N PRO A 27 12.79 17.95 2.65
CA PRO A 27 11.78 18.06 1.61
C PRO A 27 10.99 16.75 1.51
N ILE A 28 9.70 16.87 1.18
CA ILE A 28 8.84 15.70 0.97
C ILE A 28 9.45 14.86 -0.15
N TYR A 29 9.73 13.59 0.16
CA TYR A 29 10.29 12.66 -0.80
C TYR A 29 9.36 12.52 -2.00
N THR A 30 9.87 12.84 -3.19
CA THR A 30 9.19 12.58 -4.46
C THR A 30 9.81 11.34 -5.09
N PRO A 31 9.05 10.24 -5.24
CA PRO A 31 9.58 9.02 -5.82
C PRO A 31 9.93 9.21 -7.30
N VAL A 32 11.03 8.59 -7.74
CA VAL A 32 11.44 8.55 -9.16
C VAL A 32 10.39 7.83 -10.00
N GLU A 33 9.87 6.73 -9.48
CA GLU A 33 8.72 6.02 -10.04
C GLU A 33 7.58 5.97 -9.02
N ASP A 34 6.40 6.49 -9.41
CA ASP A 34 5.15 6.32 -8.67
C ASP A 34 4.20 5.44 -9.50
N ILE A 35 4.22 4.14 -9.21
CA ILE A 35 3.42 3.15 -9.94
C ILE A 35 2.34 2.60 -9.00
N THR A 36 1.10 2.77 -9.43
CA THR A 36 -0.11 2.39 -8.73
C THR A 36 -0.92 1.45 -9.61
N LEU A 37 -1.15 0.23 -9.11
CA LEU A 37 -1.86 -0.82 -9.81
C LEU A 37 -3.14 -1.17 -9.06
N ASN A 38 -4.29 -1.01 -9.71
CA ASN A 38 -5.58 -1.44 -9.21
C ASN A 38 -5.92 -2.82 -9.77
N CYS A 39 -5.82 -3.84 -8.92
CA CYS A 39 -6.00 -5.22 -9.32
C CYS A 39 -7.47 -5.50 -9.67
N GLY A 40 -7.71 -6.11 -10.83
CA GLY A 40 -9.06 -6.42 -11.28
C GLY A 40 -9.86 -5.22 -11.79
N TYR A 41 -9.18 -4.12 -12.13
CA TYR A 41 -9.81 -2.96 -12.76
C TYR A 41 -9.33 -2.79 -14.20
N SER A 42 -10.15 -2.17 -15.04
CA SER A 42 -9.82 -1.85 -16.43
C SER A 42 -9.79 -0.34 -16.62
N GLY A 43 -8.74 0.17 -17.28
CA GLY A 43 -8.56 1.60 -17.52
C GLY A 43 -7.75 2.31 -16.43
N SER A 44 -7.98 3.60 -16.24
CA SER A 44 -7.29 4.42 -15.24
C SER A 44 -8.31 5.19 -14.41
N LEU A 45 -8.05 5.35 -13.12
CA LEU A 45 -8.94 6.03 -12.19
C LEU A 45 -8.17 6.99 -11.29
N GLN A 46 -8.59 8.24 -11.25
CA GLN A 46 -8.08 9.22 -10.30
C GLN A 46 -8.80 9.08 -8.96
N ASP A 47 -8.05 8.76 -7.91
CA ASP A 47 -8.52 8.83 -6.53
C ASP A 47 -8.35 10.26 -6.01
N PHE A 48 -9.46 10.98 -5.87
CA PHE A 48 -9.48 12.37 -5.40
C PHE A 48 -9.05 12.51 -3.93
N TYR A 49 -9.19 11.46 -3.11
CA TYR A 49 -8.81 11.52 -1.69
C TYR A 49 -7.30 11.44 -1.50
N SER A 50 -6.63 10.53 -2.20
CA SER A 50 -5.16 10.42 -2.13
C SER A 50 -4.42 11.18 -3.22
N ASN A 51 -5.15 11.84 -4.13
CA ASN A 51 -4.63 12.52 -5.33
C ASN A 51 -3.69 11.62 -6.16
N ARG A 52 -4.00 10.31 -6.22
CA ARG A 52 -3.25 9.31 -6.98
C ARG A 52 -4.05 8.85 -8.19
N ASN A 53 -3.40 8.72 -9.33
CA ASN A 53 -3.97 8.03 -10.48
C ASN A 53 -3.65 6.55 -10.39
N TRP A 54 -4.65 5.66 -10.42
CA TRP A 54 -4.50 4.22 -10.36
C TRP A 54 -4.70 3.60 -11.74
N THR A 55 -3.79 2.74 -12.16
CA THR A 55 -3.92 2.01 -13.44
C THR A 55 -4.48 0.63 -13.17
N GLY A 56 -5.51 0.23 -13.90
CA GLY A 56 -6.09 -1.12 -13.85
C GLY A 56 -5.18 -2.17 -14.49
N ASP A 57 -5.17 -3.38 -13.93
CA ASP A 57 -4.37 -4.48 -14.46
C ASP A 57 -4.99 -5.18 -15.69
N ILE A 58 -6.29 -5.03 -15.94
CA ILE A 58 -7.00 -5.73 -17.02
C ILE A 58 -6.57 -5.12 -18.36
N ASN A 59 -6.11 -5.98 -19.28
CA ASN A 59 -5.70 -5.60 -20.64
C ASN A 59 -4.68 -4.43 -20.66
N SER A 60 -3.80 -4.39 -19.66
CA SER A 60 -2.79 -3.33 -19.49
C SER A 60 -1.38 -3.88 -19.67
N LYS A 61 -0.39 -2.99 -19.75
CA LYS A 61 1.03 -3.41 -19.74
C LYS A 61 1.44 -4.11 -18.43
N LEU A 62 0.67 -3.92 -17.37
CA LEU A 62 0.87 -4.51 -16.05
C LEU A 62 -0.10 -5.67 -15.78
N SER A 63 -0.69 -6.26 -16.83
CA SER A 63 -1.46 -7.50 -16.69
C SER A 63 -0.57 -8.61 -16.09
N PRO A 64 -1.13 -9.43 -15.19
CA PRO A 64 -0.37 -10.52 -14.58
C PRO A 64 0.01 -11.55 -15.65
N ILE A 65 1.19 -12.13 -15.48
CA ILE A 65 1.66 -13.27 -16.24
C ILE A 65 1.16 -14.53 -15.51
N GLU A 66 0.36 -15.32 -16.22
CA GLU A 66 -0.29 -16.53 -15.72
C GLU A 66 0.14 -17.74 -16.55
N ALA A 67 0.26 -18.92 -15.93
CA ALA A 67 0.74 -20.12 -16.61
C ALA A 67 -0.42 -20.95 -17.21
N GLY A 68 -0.42 -21.18 -18.52
CA GLY A 68 -1.34 -22.14 -19.16
C GLY A 68 -2.83 -21.80 -18.98
N ASN A 69 -3.64 -22.79 -18.56
CA ASN A 69 -5.09 -22.65 -18.35
C ASN A 69 -5.45 -22.18 -16.92
N THR A 70 -4.47 -21.84 -16.07
CA THR A 70 -4.74 -21.36 -14.72
C THR A 70 -4.90 -19.85 -14.73
N THR A 71 -6.13 -19.38 -14.68
CA THR A 71 -6.43 -17.95 -14.71
C THR A 71 -6.88 -17.44 -13.36
N SER A 72 -6.38 -16.28 -12.96
CA SER A 72 -6.94 -15.57 -11.83
C SER A 72 -8.31 -15.00 -12.20
N GLN A 73 -9.16 -14.86 -11.19
CA GLN A 73 -10.47 -14.27 -11.31
C GLN A 73 -10.44 -12.82 -10.85
N VAL A 74 -11.14 -11.97 -11.59
CA VAL A 74 -11.42 -10.61 -11.16
C VAL A 74 -12.79 -10.56 -10.50
N LYS A 75 -12.88 -9.89 -9.36
CA LYS A 75 -14.14 -9.67 -8.63
C LYS A 75 -14.23 -8.25 -8.13
N GLU A 76 -15.44 -7.70 -8.15
CA GLU A 76 -15.77 -6.50 -7.38
C GLU A 76 -15.83 -6.84 -5.89
N ALA A 77 -15.47 -5.87 -5.05
CA ALA A 77 -15.61 -6.00 -3.61
C ALA A 77 -17.09 -6.08 -3.23
N PRO A 78 -17.46 -6.99 -2.30
CA PRO A 78 -18.84 -7.08 -1.86
C PRO A 78 -19.25 -5.79 -1.13
N PRO A 79 -20.51 -5.33 -1.25
CA PRO A 79 -20.98 -4.12 -0.58
C PRO A 79 -20.86 -4.14 0.95
N SER A 80 -20.74 -5.34 1.55
CA SER A 80 -20.54 -5.54 2.98
C SER A 80 -19.11 -5.23 3.46
N SER A 81 -18.13 -5.09 2.55
CA SER A 81 -16.78 -4.66 2.93
C SER A 81 -16.78 -3.17 3.27
N SER A 82 -16.20 -2.83 4.42
CA SER A 82 -16.09 -1.44 4.90
C SER A 82 -15.29 -0.53 3.96
N SER A 83 -14.47 -1.12 3.08
CA SER A 83 -13.61 -0.40 2.15
C SER A 83 -14.05 -0.57 0.69
N ALA A 84 -15.24 -1.14 0.44
CA ALA A 84 -15.73 -1.44 -0.91
C ALA A 84 -15.85 -0.21 -1.82
N SER A 85 -15.93 1.00 -1.27
CA SER A 85 -16.00 2.26 -2.00
C SER A 85 -14.66 2.99 -2.14
N GLN A 86 -13.59 2.51 -1.49
CA GLN A 86 -12.30 3.17 -1.46
C GLN A 86 -11.32 2.48 -2.41
N VAL A 87 -10.69 3.25 -3.29
CA VAL A 87 -9.67 2.74 -4.22
C VAL A 87 -8.36 2.53 -3.45
N PRO A 88 -7.64 1.40 -3.63
CA PRO A 88 -7.82 0.34 -4.63
C PRO A 88 -8.59 -0.90 -4.13
N TYR A 89 -9.43 -0.77 -3.11
CA TYR A 89 -10.14 -1.90 -2.48
C TYR A 89 -11.50 -2.22 -3.13
N THR A 90 -11.91 -1.48 -4.17
CA THR A 90 -13.18 -1.65 -4.90
C THR A 90 -13.20 -2.92 -5.77
N THR A 91 -12.03 -3.39 -6.20
CA THR A 91 -11.86 -4.62 -7.01
C THR A 91 -10.71 -5.45 -6.46
N ALA A 92 -10.72 -6.75 -6.78
CA ALA A 92 -9.63 -7.65 -6.44
C ALA A 92 -9.37 -8.66 -7.55
N ARG A 93 -8.11 -9.09 -7.66
CA ARG A 93 -7.69 -10.25 -8.43
C ARG A 93 -7.39 -11.39 -7.47
N LEU A 94 -8.08 -12.50 -7.67
CA LEU A 94 -8.08 -13.68 -6.81
C LEU A 94 -7.53 -14.86 -7.59
N SER A 95 -6.62 -15.62 -7.02
CA SER A 95 -6.04 -16.79 -7.71
C SER A 95 -5.83 -17.94 -6.74
N CYS A 96 -6.09 -19.16 -7.21
CA CYS A 96 -5.67 -20.39 -6.55
C CYS A 96 -4.29 -20.88 -7.05
N TYR A 97 -3.69 -20.15 -7.98
CA TYR A 97 -2.44 -20.50 -8.65
C TYR A 97 -1.47 -19.32 -8.59
N GLU A 98 -0.18 -19.63 -8.76
CA GLU A 98 0.85 -18.60 -8.84
C GLU A 98 0.66 -17.73 -10.10
N PHE A 99 0.80 -16.42 -9.93
CA PHE A 99 0.85 -15.46 -11.01
C PHE A 99 1.90 -14.39 -10.68
N THR A 100 2.43 -13.73 -11.71
CA THR A 100 3.54 -12.79 -11.56
C THR A 100 3.20 -11.44 -12.18
N TYR A 101 3.42 -10.37 -11.42
CA TYR A 101 3.49 -9.02 -11.99
C TYR A 101 4.92 -8.68 -12.37
N ARG A 102 5.10 -8.09 -13.56
CA ARG A 102 6.39 -7.62 -14.05
C ARG A 102 6.33 -6.11 -14.28
N PHE A 103 7.20 -5.39 -13.57
CA PHE A 103 7.36 -3.94 -13.69
C PHE A 103 8.66 -3.67 -14.46
N ASP A 104 8.52 -3.36 -15.74
CA ASP A 104 9.67 -3.10 -16.63
C ASP A 104 10.16 -1.64 -16.51
N ASN A 105 11.41 -1.41 -16.90
CA ASN A 105 12.03 -0.07 -16.99
C ASN A 105 12.13 0.71 -15.66
N LEU A 106 12.29 0.01 -14.54
CA LEU A 106 12.59 0.65 -13.26
C LEU A 106 14.06 1.09 -13.18
N THR A 107 14.32 2.28 -12.65
CA THR A 107 15.68 2.72 -12.33
C THR A 107 16.26 1.89 -11.18
N ALA A 108 17.58 1.70 -11.17
CA ALA A 108 18.25 1.05 -10.05
C ALA A 108 18.12 1.88 -8.77
N GLY A 109 17.87 1.21 -7.64
CA GLY A 109 17.77 1.85 -6.33
C GLY A 109 16.74 1.18 -5.42
N GLN A 110 16.66 1.66 -4.19
CA GLN A 110 15.66 1.19 -3.23
C GLN A 110 14.26 1.65 -3.66
N LYS A 111 13.30 0.74 -3.61
CA LYS A 111 11.89 1.00 -3.93
C LYS A 111 11.01 0.71 -2.73
N PHE A 112 9.92 1.46 -2.61
CA PHE A 112 8.85 1.15 -1.67
C PHE A 112 7.82 0.28 -2.35
N ILE A 113 7.48 -0.85 -1.73
CA ILE A 113 6.43 -1.75 -2.21
C ILE A 113 5.32 -1.73 -1.17
N ARG A 114 4.11 -1.33 -1.58
CA ARG A 114 2.91 -1.36 -0.75
C ARG A 114 1.89 -2.29 -1.37
N LEU A 115 1.50 -3.31 -0.62
CA LEU A 115 0.50 -4.29 -1.02
C LEU A 115 -0.84 -3.94 -0.35
N TYR A 116 -1.93 -3.99 -1.11
CA TYR A 116 -3.26 -3.62 -0.65
C TYR A 116 -4.14 -4.88 -0.63
N PHE A 117 -4.68 -5.22 0.53
CA PHE A 117 -5.55 -6.38 0.71
C PHE A 117 -6.91 -5.94 1.25
N ASN A 118 -7.99 -6.40 0.62
CA ASN A 118 -9.36 -6.25 1.13
C ASN A 118 -9.87 -7.63 1.55
N PRO A 119 -9.77 -8.02 2.84
CA PRO A 119 -10.27 -9.30 3.30
C PRO A 119 -11.80 -9.28 3.35
N ALA A 120 -12.44 -9.74 2.29
CA ALA A 120 -13.89 -9.77 2.15
C ALA A 120 -14.41 -11.09 1.58
N SER A 121 -15.71 -11.35 1.74
CA SER A 121 -16.38 -12.53 1.21
C SER A 121 -16.67 -12.39 -0.29
N TYR A 122 -15.66 -12.63 -1.13
CA TYR A 122 -15.84 -12.65 -2.57
C TYR A 122 -16.64 -13.89 -3.02
N PRO A 123 -17.62 -13.75 -3.94
CA PRO A 123 -18.39 -14.89 -4.41
C PRO A 123 -17.50 -15.98 -5.03
N ASN A 124 -17.75 -17.24 -4.64
CA ASN A 124 -17.01 -18.43 -5.09
C ASN A 124 -15.51 -18.44 -4.71
N PHE A 125 -15.10 -17.67 -3.70
CA PHE A 125 -13.74 -17.67 -3.18
C PHE A 125 -13.75 -17.65 -1.64
N GLU A 126 -13.31 -18.75 -1.02
CA GLU A 126 -13.29 -18.87 0.45
C GLU A 126 -12.08 -18.11 1.05
N HIS A 127 -12.30 -16.84 1.39
CA HIS A 127 -11.28 -15.95 1.96
C HIS A 127 -10.63 -16.48 3.24
N SER A 128 -11.36 -17.21 4.09
CA SER A 128 -10.84 -17.77 5.34
C SER A 128 -9.76 -18.83 5.13
N LYS A 129 -9.71 -19.45 3.94
CA LYS A 129 -8.71 -20.43 3.54
C LYS A 129 -7.62 -19.84 2.64
N ALA A 130 -7.70 -18.55 2.31
CA ALA A 130 -6.74 -17.90 1.44
C ALA A 130 -5.42 -17.68 2.20
N LEU A 131 -4.48 -18.60 2.01
CA LEU A 131 -3.09 -18.54 2.47
C LEU A 131 -2.20 -18.37 1.26
N PHE A 132 -1.37 -17.32 1.26
CA PHE A 132 -0.48 -17.04 0.14
C PHE A 132 0.84 -16.44 0.60
N SER A 133 1.83 -16.54 -0.29
CA SER A 133 3.14 -15.93 -0.12
C SER A 133 3.40 -14.94 -1.26
N VAL A 134 4.11 -13.86 -0.97
CA VAL A 134 4.50 -12.86 -1.96
C VAL A 134 6.01 -12.79 -2.01
N LYS A 135 6.57 -12.98 -3.20
CA LYS A 135 8.01 -12.92 -3.48
C LYS A 135 8.31 -11.79 -4.45
N VAL A 136 9.46 -11.14 -4.25
CA VAL A 136 10.00 -10.13 -5.15
C VAL A 136 11.47 -10.47 -5.41
N GLY A 137 11.75 -10.91 -6.63
CA GLY A 137 13.06 -11.47 -6.98
C GLY A 137 13.43 -12.63 -6.04
N ARG A 138 14.54 -12.47 -5.32
CA ARG A 138 15.04 -13.46 -4.35
C ARG A 138 14.48 -13.32 -2.93
N TYR A 139 13.63 -12.34 -2.68
CA TYR A 139 13.12 -12.03 -1.34
C TYR A 139 11.68 -12.47 -1.18
N THR A 140 11.35 -13.04 -0.03
CA THR A 140 9.97 -13.30 0.38
C THR A 140 9.50 -12.11 1.22
N LEU A 141 8.48 -11.39 0.77
CA LEU A 141 7.89 -10.26 1.50
C LEU A 141 6.83 -10.73 2.49
N LEU A 142 6.01 -11.71 2.07
CA LEU A 142 4.95 -12.31 2.86
C LEU A 142 5.08 -13.83 2.74
N ASN A 143 4.94 -14.53 3.85
CA ASN A 143 4.98 -15.99 3.89
C ASN A 143 3.74 -16.50 4.63
N ASP A 144 2.97 -17.38 3.97
CA ASP A 144 1.76 -18.01 4.52
C ASP A 144 0.80 -17.01 5.19
N LEU A 145 0.60 -15.84 4.55
CA LEU A 145 -0.28 -14.80 5.06
C LEU A 145 -1.75 -15.16 4.78
N ASN A 146 -2.58 -15.03 5.81
CA ASN A 146 -4.03 -14.99 5.67
C ASN A 146 -4.53 -13.57 5.99
N ALA A 147 -4.94 -12.84 4.96
CA ALA A 147 -5.38 -11.45 5.10
C ALA A 147 -6.65 -11.31 5.98
N SER A 148 -7.50 -12.34 6.03
CA SER A 148 -8.73 -12.33 6.83
C SER A 148 -8.50 -12.61 8.31
N ALA A 149 -7.41 -13.30 8.65
CA ALA A 149 -6.99 -13.53 10.04
C ALA A 149 -6.08 -12.41 10.59
N THR A 150 -5.51 -11.58 9.70
CA THR A 150 -4.56 -10.54 10.08
C THR A 150 -5.32 -9.26 10.49
N TYR A 151 -5.86 -9.25 11.70
CA TYR A 151 -6.23 -8.00 12.38
C TYR A 151 -4.96 -7.37 12.98
N CYS A 152 -4.15 -6.70 12.17
CA CYS A 152 -3.15 -5.78 12.72
C CYS A 152 -3.87 -4.55 13.26
N ARG A 153 -4.34 -4.62 14.51
CA ARG A 153 -4.51 -3.40 15.33
C ARG A 153 -3.11 -2.94 15.71
N CYS A 154 -2.73 -1.75 15.23
CA CYS A 154 -1.81 -0.92 16.00
C CYS A 154 -2.56 -0.36 17.21
#